data_AF-A0A2S2PX61-F1
#
_entry.id   AF-A0A2S2PX61-F1
#
_cell.length_a   1.000
_cell.length_b   1.000
_cell.length_c   1.000
_cell.angle_alpha   90.00
_cell.angle_beta   90.00
_cell.angle_gamma   90.00
#
_symmetry.space_group_name_H-M   'P 1'
#
loop_
_entity.id
_entity.type
_entity.pdbx_description
1 polymer ?
#
loop_
_entity_poly.entity_id
_entity_poly.type
_entity_poly.pdbx_seq_one_letter_code
_entity_poly.pdbx_strand_id
1 'polypeptide(L)'
;MVRLTMLPQPNNYSYVFDFEENFHYEWTRQWMTENWTNGFYYCTIYAMVVFGLRRMMRDRAGFRLKGLLVLWNTMLATFSLVGFARTAPELFRVLNKYGLHHSVCVTR
;
A
#
# COMPACT_ATOMS: atom_id res chain seq x y z
N MET A 1 3.00 42.89 10.62
CA MET A 1 1.76 42.30 11.16
C MET A 1 1.79 40.82 10.82
N VAL A 2 1.80 39.99 11.84
CA VAL A 2 2.07 38.55 11.83
C VAL A 2 0.89 37.78 11.23
N ARG A 3 1.15 36.85 10.30
CA ARG A 3 0.35 35.61 10.18
C ARG A 3 1.31 34.43 10.08
N LEU A 4 1.41 33.74 11.20
CA LEU A 4 2.05 32.44 11.37
C LEU A 4 1.25 31.38 10.61
N THR A 5 1.85 30.73 9.62
CA THR A 5 1.67 29.30 9.39
C THR A 5 2.91 28.75 8.69
N MET A 6 3.62 27.91 9.43
CA MET A 6 4.66 26.96 9.00
C MET A 6 6.02 27.56 8.63
N LEU A 7 6.98 27.32 9.53
CA LEU A 7 8.41 27.55 9.36
C LEU A 7 8.91 26.88 8.07
N PRO A 8 9.84 27.51 7.32
CA PRO A 8 10.47 26.87 6.17
C PRO A 8 11.38 25.74 6.67
N GLN A 9 11.05 24.47 6.38
CA GLN A 9 12.02 23.39 6.58
C GLN A 9 13.14 23.55 5.53
N PRO A 10 14.42 23.67 5.94
CA PRO A 10 15.51 24.06 5.03
C PRO A 10 16.01 22.94 4.10
N ASN A 11 15.24 21.87 3.88
CA ASN A 11 15.74 20.64 3.28
C ASN A 11 14.66 19.93 2.45
N ASN A 12 14.38 20.46 1.27
CA ASN A 12 13.42 19.91 0.33
C ASN A 12 14.12 18.82 -0.52
N TYR A 13 13.92 17.55 -0.17
CA TYR A 13 14.59 16.41 -0.85
C TYR A 13 13.65 15.26 -1.21
N SER A 14 12.35 15.44 -1.03
CA SER A 14 11.40 14.45 -1.51
C SER A 14 11.39 14.57 -3.02
N TYR A 15 11.96 13.60 -3.74
CA TYR A 15 11.82 13.53 -5.19
C TYR A 15 10.38 13.13 -5.47
N VAL A 16 9.50 14.12 -5.51
CA VAL A 16 8.11 13.97 -5.94
C VAL A 16 8.15 13.93 -7.46
N PHE A 17 7.77 12.80 -8.05
CA PHE A 17 7.68 12.72 -9.51
C PHE A 17 6.52 13.62 -10.00
N ASP A 18 6.62 14.18 -11.21
CA ASP A 18 5.58 15.05 -11.77
C ASP A 18 4.18 14.41 -11.79
N PHE A 19 4.10 13.08 -11.92
CA PHE A 19 2.83 12.35 -11.88
C PHE A 19 2.22 12.25 -10.46
N GLU A 20 3.05 12.36 -9.42
CA GLU A 20 2.68 12.25 -8.01
C GLU A 20 2.17 13.60 -7.48
N GLU A 21 2.72 14.70 -7.97
CA GLU A 21 2.26 16.07 -7.66
C GLU A 21 0.86 16.34 -8.23
N ASN A 22 0.56 15.79 -9.41
CA ASN A 22 -0.74 15.93 -10.06
C ASN A 22 -1.80 14.91 -9.59
N PHE A 23 -1.48 14.05 -8.62
CA PHE A 23 -2.42 13.04 -8.13
C PHE A 23 -3.38 13.62 -7.08
N HIS A 24 -4.66 13.73 -7.41
CA HIS A 24 -5.71 14.18 -6.49
C HIS A 24 -6.06 13.11 -5.44
N TYR A 25 -5.28 13.04 -4.37
CA TYR A 25 -5.43 12.06 -3.29
C TYR A 25 -6.72 12.20 -2.46
N GLU A 26 -7.30 13.41 -2.40
CA GLU A 26 -8.49 13.68 -1.57
C GLU A 26 -9.73 12.93 -2.05
N TRP A 27 -9.95 12.88 -3.38
CA TRP A 27 -11.12 12.17 -3.94
C TRP A 27 -11.04 10.67 -3.66
N THR A 28 -9.87 10.07 -3.84
CA THR A 28 -9.65 8.64 -3.56
C THR A 28 -9.84 8.30 -2.08
N ARG A 29 -9.41 9.20 -1.17
CA ARG A 29 -9.61 9.04 0.28
C ARG A 29 -11.07 9.14 0.68
N GLN A 30 -11.80 10.10 0.14
CA GLN A 30 -13.24 10.25 0.38
C GLN A 30 -13.99 9.00 -0.11
N TRP A 31 -13.70 8.56 -1.33
CA TRP A 31 -14.29 7.34 -1.89
C TRP A 31 -14.01 6.09 -1.04
N MET A 32 -12.76 5.91 -0.57
CA MET A 32 -12.42 4.79 0.31
C MET A 32 -13.20 4.83 1.64
N THR A 33 -13.39 6.04 2.19
CA THR A 33 -14.09 6.23 3.46
C THR A 33 -15.59 5.98 3.33
N GLU A 34 -16.21 6.42 2.22
CA GLU A 34 -17.63 6.21 1.96
C GLU A 34 -17.94 4.74 1.64
N ASN A 35 -16.99 4.03 1.05
CA ASN A 35 -17.21 2.71 0.48
C ASN A 35 -16.51 1.58 1.24
N TRP A 36 -16.10 1.83 2.48
CA TRP A 36 -15.33 0.89 3.31
C TRP A 36 -16.01 -0.48 3.48
N THR A 37 -17.35 -0.51 3.47
CA THR A 37 -18.13 -1.75 3.57
C THR A 37 -17.97 -2.68 2.38
N ASN A 38 -17.53 -2.18 1.22
CA ASN A 38 -17.30 -3.02 0.05
C ASN A 38 -16.20 -4.05 0.24
N GLY A 39 -15.25 -3.80 1.15
CA GLY A 39 -14.28 -4.79 1.57
C GLY A 39 -14.94 -6.10 2.03
N PHE A 40 -16.02 -6.01 2.82
CA PHE A 40 -16.72 -7.21 3.30
C PHE A 40 -17.39 -8.00 2.17
N TYR A 41 -17.96 -7.32 1.17
CA TYR A 41 -18.54 -7.99 0.01
C TYR A 41 -17.48 -8.77 -0.76
N TYR A 42 -16.33 -8.16 -1.05
CA TYR A 42 -15.23 -8.84 -1.74
C TYR A 42 -14.66 -10.02 -0.93
N CYS A 43 -14.47 -9.86 0.39
CA CYS A 43 -14.01 -10.95 1.26
C CYS A 43 -14.98 -12.14 1.26
N THR A 44 -16.29 -11.86 1.35
CA THR A 44 -17.32 -12.90 1.38
C THR A 44 -17.40 -13.65 0.04
N ILE A 45 -17.38 -12.92 -1.08
CA ILE A 45 -17.36 -13.51 -2.43
C ILE A 45 -16.09 -14.36 -2.63
N TYR A 46 -14.93 -13.84 -2.23
CA TYR A 46 -13.66 -14.58 -2.31
C TYR A 46 -13.74 -15.90 -1.54
N ALA A 47 -14.21 -15.88 -0.29
CA ALA A 47 -14.37 -17.10 0.51
C ALA A 47 -15.32 -18.10 -0.16
N MET A 48 -16.48 -17.63 -0.64
CA MET A 48 -17.46 -18.47 -1.33
C MET A 48 -16.86 -19.15 -2.57
N VAL A 49 -16.13 -18.41 -3.40
CA VAL A 49 -15.45 -18.93 -4.59
C VAL A 49 -14.40 -19.97 -4.21
N VAL A 50 -13.57 -19.72 -3.20
CA VAL A 50 -12.54 -20.67 -2.74
C VAL A 50 -13.16 -21.98 -2.25
N PHE A 51 -14.20 -21.92 -1.41
CA PHE A 51 -14.88 -23.13 -0.92
C PHE A 51 -15.63 -23.87 -2.04
N GLY A 52 -16.27 -23.14 -2.95
CA GLY A 52 -16.94 -23.71 -4.12
C GLY A 52 -15.97 -24.44 -5.04
N LEU A 53 -14.86 -23.79 -5.40
CA LEU A 53 -13.78 -24.39 -6.19
C LEU A 53 -13.19 -25.62 -5.50
N ARG A 54 -12.96 -25.57 -4.19
CA ARG A 54 -12.46 -26.71 -3.41
C ARG A 54 -13.39 -27.92 -3.49
N ARG A 55 -14.71 -27.72 -3.42
CA ARG A 55 -15.70 -28.80 -3.57
C ARG A 55 -15.66 -29.38 -4.99
N MET A 56 -15.57 -28.52 -6.00
CA MET A 56 -15.53 -28.92 -7.41
C MET A 56 -14.24 -29.68 -7.78
N MET A 57 -13.11 -29.36 -7.15
CA MET A 57 -11.82 -30.02 -7.39
C MET A 57 -11.66 -31.36 -6.66
N ARG A 58 -12.64 -31.80 -5.86
CA ARG A 58 -12.55 -33.08 -5.14
C ARG A 58 -12.50 -34.30 -6.07
N ASP A 59 -13.13 -34.20 -7.24
CA ASP A 59 -13.25 -35.29 -8.22
C ASP A 59 -12.40 -35.07 -9.49
N ARG A 60 -11.50 -34.06 -9.51
CA ARG A 60 -10.66 -33.77 -10.69
C ARG A 60 -9.16 -33.72 -10.34
N ALA A 61 -8.32 -34.07 -11.33
CA ALA A 61 -6.87 -33.91 -11.22
C ALA A 61 -6.47 -32.43 -11.10
N GLY A 62 -5.48 -32.14 -10.24
CA GLY A 62 -5.04 -30.79 -9.94
C GLY A 62 -4.49 -30.04 -11.16
N PHE A 63 -4.88 -28.77 -11.29
CA PHE A 63 -4.41 -27.90 -12.35
C PHE A 63 -2.89 -27.62 -12.22
N ARG A 64 -2.15 -27.68 -13.33
CA ARG A 64 -0.73 -27.29 -13.38
C ARG A 64 -0.60 -25.77 -13.55
N LEU A 65 -0.90 -24.99 -12.52
CA LEU A 65 -0.83 -23.52 -12.56
C LEU A 65 0.59 -22.94 -12.34
N LYS A 66 1.65 -23.74 -12.43
CA LYS A 66 3.01 -23.30 -12.08
C LYS A 66 3.44 -22.01 -12.81
N GLY A 67 3.12 -21.88 -14.10
CA GLY A 67 3.42 -20.65 -14.86
C GLY A 67 2.68 -19.42 -14.34
N LEU A 68 1.38 -19.56 -14.06
CA LEU A 68 0.56 -18.47 -13.51
C LEU A 68 1.02 -18.06 -12.11
N LEU A 69 1.37 -19.03 -11.26
CA LEU A 69 1.91 -18.75 -9.93
C LEU A 69 3.26 -18.02 -9.99
N VAL A 70 4.13 -18.38 -10.94
CA VAL A 70 5.40 -17.66 -11.13
C VAL A 70 5.13 -16.22 -11.55
N LEU A 71 4.27 -16.01 -12.56
CA LEU A 71 3.89 -14.66 -13.01
C LEU A 71 3.32 -13.81 -11.87
N TRP A 72 2.40 -14.38 -11.08
CA TRP A 72 1.80 -13.71 -9.94
C TRP A 72 2.84 -13.30 -8.89
N ASN A 73 3.74 -14.22 -8.51
CA ASN A 73 4.80 -13.91 -7.56
C ASN A 73 5.77 -12.85 -8.08
N THR A 74 6.09 -12.86 -9.39
CA THR A 74 6.95 -11.81 -9.98
C THR A 74 6.28 -10.44 -9.94
N MET A 75 4.97 -10.35 -10.22
CA MET A 75 4.22 -9.10 -10.15
C MET A 75 4.13 -8.56 -8.72
N LEU A 76 3.92 -9.43 -7.73
CA LEU A 76 3.93 -9.04 -6.32
C LEU A 76 5.33 -8.58 -5.87
N ALA A 77 6.39 -9.26 -6.32
CA ALA A 77 7.76 -8.91 -5.99
C ALA A 77 8.16 -7.54 -6.57
N THR A 78 7.81 -7.26 -7.83
CA THR A 78 8.07 -5.95 -8.44
C THR A 78 7.30 -4.84 -7.74
N PHE A 79 6.02 -5.05 -7.43
CA PHE A 79 5.22 -4.10 -6.66
C PHE A 79 5.85 -3.81 -5.28
N SER A 80 6.27 -4.86 -4.58
CA SER A 80 6.94 -4.72 -3.27
C SER A 80 8.26 -3.98 -3.37
N LEU A 81 9.07 -4.24 -4.41
CA LEU A 81 10.34 -3.56 -4.61
C LEU A 81 10.15 -2.07 -4.90
N VAL A 82 9.16 -1.71 -5.73
CA VAL A 82 8.82 -0.31 -6.01
C VAL A 82 8.36 0.39 -4.74
N GLY A 83 7.44 -0.22 -3.97
CA GLY A 83 6.97 0.32 -2.69
C GLY A 83 8.13 0.54 -1.71
N PHE A 84 9.00 -0.47 -1.55
CA PHE A 84 10.16 -0.37 -0.68
C PHE A 84 11.14 0.72 -1.14
N ALA A 85 11.47 0.80 -2.42
CA ALA A 85 12.38 1.83 -2.94
C ALA A 85 11.88 3.26 -2.67
N ARG A 86 10.55 3.45 -2.57
CA ARG A 86 9.93 4.74 -2.25
C ARG A 86 9.85 5.02 -0.75
N THR A 87 9.48 4.02 0.07
CA THR A 87 9.32 4.22 1.52
C THR A 87 10.63 4.14 2.30
N ALA A 88 11.61 3.36 1.80
CA ALA A 88 12.89 3.14 2.46
C ALA A 88 13.71 4.42 2.72
N PRO A 89 13.92 5.35 1.77
CA PRO A 89 14.78 6.51 2.03
C PRO A 89 14.22 7.42 3.14
N GLU A 90 12.90 7.57 3.21
CA GLU A 90 12.24 8.32 4.29
C GLU A 90 12.37 7.58 5.63
N LEU A 91 12.11 6.27 5.64
CA LEU A 91 12.19 5.44 6.84
C LEU A 91 13.61 5.38 7.42
N PHE A 92 14.63 5.13 6.60
CA PHE A 92 16.04 5.09 7.03
C PHE A 92 16.50 6.44 7.57
N ARG A 93 16.03 7.55 6.98
CA ARG A 93 16.40 8.90 7.42
C ARG A 93 15.75 9.27 8.75
N VAL A 94 14.47 8.95 8.94
CA VAL A 94 13.78 9.14 10.22
C VAL A 94 14.44 8.31 11.32
N LEU A 95 14.77 7.05 11.00
CA LEU A 95 15.43 6.14 11.92
C LEU A 95 16.83 6.64 12.34
N ASN A 96 17.60 7.17 11.40
CA ASN A 96 18.96 7.64 11.65
C ASN A 96 19.00 9.02 12.36
N LYS A 97 18.05 9.92 12.07
CA LYS A 97 18.05 11.29 12.61
C LYS A 97 17.30 11.45 13.92
N TYR A 98 16.22 10.71 14.12
CA TYR A 98 15.34 10.86 15.29
C TYR A 98 15.28 9.59 16.16
N GLY A 99 15.81 8.46 15.68
CA GLY A 99 15.73 7.18 16.39
C GLY A 99 14.32 6.59 16.39
N LEU A 100 14.20 5.34 16.85
CA LEU A 100 12.90 4.63 16.96
C LEU A 100 11.94 5.31 17.95
N HIS A 101 12.49 5.95 18.99
CA HIS A 101 11.66 6.55 20.04
C HIS A 101 10.84 7.76 19.55
N HIS A 102 11.41 8.66 18.75
CA HIS A 102 10.67 9.81 18.21
C HIS A 102 9.72 9.46 17.05
N SER A 103 9.96 8.34 16.36
CA SER A 103 9.11 7.90 15.24
C SER A 103 7.85 7.15 15.70
N VAL A 104 7.92 6.49 16.86
CA VAL A 104 6.78 5.75 17.44
C VAL A 104 6.06 6.56 18.52
N CYS A 105 6.78 7.38 19.30
CA CYS A 105 6.19 8.22 20.33
C CYS A 105 5.89 9.63 19.79
N VAL A 106 4.84 9.74 18.96
CA VAL A 106 4.05 10.97 18.92
C VAL A 106 3.02 10.85 20.04
N THR A 107 3.25 11.55 21.15
CA THR A 107 2.19 11.84 22.10
C THR A 107 1.20 12.74 21.38
N ARG A 108 0.03 12.18 21.07
CA ARG A 108 -1.08 12.94 20.48
C ARG A 108 -1.61 13.95 21.49
#